data_AF-A0A7Z1N8I1-F1
#
_entry.id   AF-A0A7Z1N8I1-F1
#
_cell.length_a   1.000
_cell.length_b   1.000
_cell.length_c   1.000
_cell.angle_alpha   90.00
_cell.angle_beta   90.00
_cell.angle_gamma   90.00
#
_symmetry.space_group_name_H-M   'P 1'
#
loop_
_entity.id
_entity.type
_entity.pdbx_description
1 polymer ?
#
loop_
_entity_poly.entity_id
_entity_poly.type
_entity_poly.pdbx_seq_one_letter_code
_entity_poly.pdbx_strand_id
1 'polypeptide(L)'
;IMAAFLIAMLLNQKVKGLAIFRTVYYLPVLVPSIANSMLWLWLFNPDFGLFNSMLRSVGLPGSQWIYSETAAIPSLILMSTWGVGNAAVIFLAGLQGVPGHLYEAVEVDGGGALRKFWHVTLPSMTPTIFFNVIMGMIGTLQVFDQAY
;
A
#
# COMPACT_ATOMS: atom_id res chain seq x y z
N ILE A 1 -7.28 1.24 1.10
CA ILE A 1 -7.28 1.46 2.57
C ILE A 1 -7.28 0.16 3.35
N MET A 2 -8.25 -0.74 3.18
CA MET A 2 -8.28 -2.04 3.89
C MET A 2 -7.01 -2.87 3.65
N ALA A 3 -6.55 -2.96 2.38
CA ALA A 3 -5.29 -3.62 2.05
C ALA A 3 -4.08 -2.99 2.76
N ALA A 4 -4.02 -1.66 2.83
CA ALA A 4 -2.96 -0.93 3.53
C ALA A 4 -2.94 -1.24 5.03
N PHE A 5 -4.12 -1.30 5.65
CA PHE A 5 -4.27 -1.60 7.08
C PHE A 5 -3.86 -3.05 7.39
N LEU A 6 -4.24 -4.01 6.54
CA LEU A 6 -3.79 -5.41 6.64
C LEU A 6 -2.27 -5.54 6.51
N ILE A 7 -1.68 -4.88 5.51
CA ILE A 7 -0.23 -4.84 5.33
C ILE A 7 0.45 -4.23 6.57
N ALA A 8 -0.08 -3.11 7.07
CA ALA A 8 0.45 -2.46 8.27
C ALA A 8 0.36 -3.37 9.52
N MET A 9 -0.72 -4.11 9.70
CA MET A 9 -0.85 -5.09 10.79
C MET A 9 0.17 -6.22 10.68
N LEU A 10 0.41 -6.74 9.47
CA LEU A 10 1.45 -7.75 9.23
C LEU A 10 2.85 -7.19 9.52
N LEU A 11 3.12 -5.96 9.08
CA LEU A 11 4.38 -5.26 9.32
C LEU A 11 4.56 -4.80 10.78
N ASN A 12 3.49 -4.72 11.56
CA ASN A 12 3.55 -4.38 12.98
C ASN A 12 3.91 -5.60 13.86
N GLN A 13 3.94 -6.81 13.30
CA GLN A 13 4.44 -7.98 14.02
C GLN A 13 5.95 -7.86 14.23
N LYS A 14 6.47 -8.40 15.34
CA LYS A 14 7.91 -8.44 15.64
C LYS A 14 8.62 -9.47 14.74
N VAL A 15 8.70 -9.21 13.45
CA VAL A 15 9.37 -10.09 12.48
C VAL A 15 10.83 -9.64 12.27
N LYS A 16 11.77 -10.59 12.22
CA LYS A 16 13.18 -10.30 11.89
C LYS A 16 13.25 -9.75 10.45
N GLY A 17 13.94 -8.62 10.25
CA GLY A 17 14.05 -7.94 8.95
C GLY A 17 13.19 -6.69 8.78
N LEU A 18 12.50 -6.25 9.84
CA LEU A 18 11.58 -5.10 9.82
C LEU A 18 12.17 -3.81 9.21
N ALA A 19 13.45 -3.54 9.43
CA ALA A 19 14.12 -2.35 8.90
C ALA A 19 14.16 -2.34 7.37
N ILE A 20 14.54 -3.46 6.75
CA ILE A 20 14.58 -3.60 5.28
C ILE A 20 13.18 -3.47 4.69
N PHE A 21 12.20 -4.15 5.29
CA PHE A 21 10.80 -4.06 4.85
C PHE A 21 10.25 -2.63 4.94
N ARG A 22 10.54 -1.89 6.03
CA ARG A 22 10.16 -0.47 6.15
C ARG A 22 10.79 0.37 5.05
N THR A 23 12.09 0.18 4.77
CA THR A 23 12.79 0.93 3.70
C THR A 23 12.17 0.67 2.32
N VAL A 24 11.92 -0.59 1.96
CA VAL A 24 11.33 -0.96 0.67
C VAL A 24 9.92 -0.37 0.51
N TYR A 25 9.10 -0.39 1.57
CA TYR A 25 7.76 0.21 1.53
C TYR A 25 7.78 1.75 1.55
N TYR A 26 8.82 2.38 2.10
CA TYR A 26 8.95 3.84 2.14
C TYR A 26 9.45 4.42 0.82
N LEU A 27 10.31 3.71 0.09
CA LEU A 27 10.91 4.18 -1.15
C LEU A 27 9.87 4.73 -2.16
N PRO A 28 8.75 4.02 -2.45
CA PRO A 28 7.69 4.52 -3.32
C PRO A 28 7.10 5.88 -2.93
N VAL A 29 7.02 6.15 -1.63
CA VAL A 29 6.35 7.34 -1.08
C VAL A 29 7.24 8.58 -1.19
N LEU A 30 8.56 8.40 -1.22
CA LEU A 30 9.52 9.48 -1.34
C LEU A 30 9.66 9.99 -2.79
N VAL A 31 9.22 9.20 -3.76
CA VAL A 31 9.26 9.57 -5.18
C VAL A 31 8.11 10.55 -5.47
N PRO A 32 8.39 11.73 -6.06
CA PRO A 32 7.34 12.66 -6.49
C PRO A 32 6.32 11.98 -7.41
N SER A 33 5.04 12.36 -7.30
CA SER A 33 3.95 11.76 -8.09
C SER A 33 4.25 11.75 -9.59
N ILE A 34 4.76 12.86 -10.12
CA ILE A 34 5.13 13.02 -11.55
C ILE A 34 6.24 12.03 -11.93
N ALA A 35 7.28 11.90 -11.12
CA ALA A 35 8.38 10.98 -11.37
C ALA A 35 7.90 9.51 -11.33
N ASN A 36 6.97 9.20 -10.41
CA ASN A 36 6.34 7.88 -10.36
C ASN A 36 5.52 7.61 -11.63
N SER A 37 4.72 8.57 -12.11
CA SER A 37 3.97 8.43 -13.38
C SER A 37 4.90 8.17 -14.57
N MET A 38 6.00 8.92 -14.69
CA MET A 38 7.00 8.71 -15.76
C MET A 38 7.65 7.32 -15.68
N LEU A 39 7.96 6.84 -14.47
CA LEU A 39 8.52 5.51 -14.26
C LEU A 39 7.55 4.42 -14.72
N TRP A 40 6.26 4.55 -14.40
CA TRP A 40 5.24 3.60 -14.84
C TRP A 40 4.99 3.63 -16.35
N LEU A 41 5.01 4.81 -16.98
CA LEU A 41 4.95 4.94 -18.44
C LEU A 41 6.11 4.19 -19.12
N TRP A 42 7.31 4.29 -18.55
CA TRP A 42 8.47 3.55 -19.02
C TRP A 42 8.33 2.03 -18.80
N LEU A 43 7.89 1.59 -17.61
CA LEU A 43 7.68 0.17 -17.31
C LEU A 43 6.65 -0.49 -18.24
N PHE A 44 5.56 0.22 -18.53
CA PHE A 44 4.46 -0.24 -19.39
C PHE A 44 4.70 0.02 -20.88
N ASN A 45 5.86 0.56 -21.27
CA ASN A 45 6.14 0.80 -22.68
C ASN A 45 6.07 -0.53 -23.47
N PRO A 46 5.25 -0.63 -24.52
CA PRO A 46 5.08 -1.89 -25.25
C PRO A 46 6.34 -2.37 -25.96
N ASP A 47 7.20 -1.45 -26.41
CA ASP A 47 8.34 -1.72 -27.26
C ASP A 47 9.58 -2.12 -26.44
N PHE A 48 9.94 -1.29 -25.45
CA PHE A 48 11.17 -1.40 -24.66
C PHE A 48 10.94 -1.41 -23.14
N GLY A 49 9.69 -1.49 -22.67
CA GLY A 49 9.37 -1.50 -21.25
C GLY A 49 9.88 -2.75 -20.52
N LEU A 50 10.17 -2.60 -19.24
CA LEU A 50 10.70 -3.68 -18.40
C LEU A 50 9.75 -4.88 -18.33
N PHE A 51 8.43 -4.65 -18.19
CA PHE A 51 7.48 -5.75 -18.04
C PHE A 51 7.36 -6.59 -19.31
N ASN A 52 7.34 -5.95 -20.49
CA ASN A 52 7.36 -6.69 -21.74
C ASN A 52 8.71 -7.39 -21.97
N SER A 53 9.82 -6.79 -21.53
CA SER A 53 11.12 -7.46 -21.55
C SER A 53 11.13 -8.73 -20.69
N MET A 54 10.50 -8.69 -19.51
CA MET A 54 10.31 -9.86 -18.64
C MET A 54 9.35 -10.90 -19.23
N LEU A 55 8.24 -10.49 -19.85
CA LEU A 55 7.33 -11.42 -20.53
C LEU A 55 8.02 -12.14 -21.69
N ARG A 56 8.76 -11.38 -22.52
CA ARG A 56 9.51 -11.93 -23.65
C ARG A 56 10.63 -12.88 -23.20
N SER A 57 11.30 -12.62 -22.08
CA SER A 57 12.36 -13.50 -21.58
C SER A 57 11.86 -14.87 -21.13
N VAL A 58 10.58 -14.99 -20.74
CA VAL A 58 9.91 -16.25 -20.42
C VAL A 58 9.07 -16.79 -21.58
N GLY A 59 9.16 -16.20 -22.78
CA GLY A 59 8.48 -16.66 -23.99
C GLY A 59 7.00 -16.28 -24.11
N LEU A 60 6.49 -15.36 -23.29
CA LEU A 60 5.11 -14.87 -23.35
C LEU A 60 4.96 -13.70 -24.34
N PRO A 61 3.79 -13.54 -24.99
CA PRO A 61 3.50 -12.38 -25.82
C PRO A 61 3.50 -11.10 -24.97
N GLY A 62 3.97 -9.99 -25.54
CA GLY A 62 3.93 -8.69 -24.87
C GLY A 62 2.51 -8.17 -24.71
N SER A 63 2.31 -7.31 -23.70
CA SER A 63 1.05 -6.59 -23.46
C SER A 63 1.16 -5.14 -23.92
N GLN A 64 0.03 -4.56 -24.32
CA GLN A 64 -0.09 -3.13 -24.60
C GLN A 64 -0.42 -2.32 -23.33
N TRP A 65 -0.62 -2.99 -22.18
CA TRP A 65 -0.79 -2.38 -20.86
C TRP A 65 -1.84 -1.25 -20.86
N ILE A 66 -1.44 -0.03 -20.49
CA ILE A 66 -2.28 1.18 -20.46
C ILE A 66 -2.84 1.58 -21.83
N TYR A 67 -2.26 1.08 -22.93
CA TYR A 67 -2.71 1.34 -24.31
C TYR A 67 -3.70 0.28 -24.83
N SER A 68 -4.03 -0.74 -24.03
CA SER A 68 -4.95 -1.81 -24.40
C SER A 68 -6.35 -1.57 -23.83
N GLU A 69 -7.40 -1.83 -24.60
CA GLU A 69 -8.79 -1.80 -24.09
C GLU A 69 -9.02 -2.79 -22.94
N THR A 70 -8.36 -3.96 -22.97
CA THR A 70 -8.56 -5.01 -21.96
C THR A 70 -7.55 -4.96 -20.82
N ALA A 71 -6.32 -4.50 -21.08
CA ALA A 71 -5.26 -4.43 -20.06
C ALA A 71 -5.10 -3.06 -19.38
N ALA A 72 -5.76 -2.00 -19.87
CA ALA A 72 -5.62 -0.66 -19.28
C ALA A 72 -6.12 -0.60 -17.83
N ILE A 73 -7.34 -1.09 -17.58
CA ILE A 73 -7.91 -1.09 -16.22
C ILE A 73 -7.01 -1.87 -15.22
N PRO A 74 -6.60 -3.13 -15.50
CA PRO A 74 -5.63 -3.82 -14.65
C PRO A 74 -4.31 -3.07 -14.44
N SER A 75 -3.77 -2.41 -15.48
CA SER A 75 -2.51 -1.66 -15.40
C SER A 75 -2.63 -0.44 -14.48
N LEU A 76 -3.74 0.30 -14.57
CA LEU A 76 -4.04 1.42 -13.69
C LEU A 76 -4.28 0.97 -12.23
N ILE A 77 -4.92 -0.20 -12.03
CA ILE A 77 -5.05 -0.81 -10.70
C ILE A 77 -3.66 -1.14 -10.13
N LEU A 78 -2.74 -1.66 -10.94
CA LEU A 78 -1.36 -1.93 -10.52
C LEU A 78 -0.64 -0.64 -10.09
N MET A 79 -0.75 0.43 -10.89
CA MET A 79 -0.17 1.75 -10.57
C MET A 79 -0.74 2.33 -9.28
N SER A 80 -2.06 2.27 -9.10
CA SER A 80 -2.71 2.79 -7.90
C SER A 80 -2.34 1.98 -6.66
N THR A 81 -2.13 0.67 -6.80
CA THR A 81 -1.68 -0.20 -5.70
C THR A 81 -0.29 0.21 -5.18
N TRP A 82 0.58 0.72 -6.05
CA TRP A 82 1.88 1.27 -5.65
C TRP A 82 1.76 2.44 -4.66
N GLY A 83 0.75 3.30 -4.85
CA GLY A 83 0.46 4.42 -3.96
C GLY A 83 -0.09 4.03 -2.58
N VAL A 84 -0.56 2.78 -2.42
CA VAL A 84 -1.12 2.26 -1.16
C VAL A 84 -0.06 2.21 -0.05
N GLY A 85 1.23 2.21 -0.39
CA GLY A 85 2.34 2.24 0.57
C GLY A 85 2.28 3.42 1.54
N ASN A 86 1.82 4.60 1.10
CA ASN A 86 1.72 5.78 1.96
C ASN A 86 0.71 5.58 3.10
N ALA A 87 -0.49 5.11 2.76
CA ALA A 87 -1.51 4.78 3.76
C ALA A 87 -1.04 3.68 4.72
N ALA A 88 -0.29 2.68 4.23
CA ALA A 88 0.24 1.60 5.06
C ALA A 88 1.28 2.12 6.07
N VAL A 89 2.13 3.06 5.67
CA VAL A 89 3.10 3.72 6.55
C VAL A 89 2.40 4.51 7.67
N ILE A 90 1.39 5.30 7.32
CA ILE A 90 0.61 6.06 8.29
C ILE A 90 -0.08 5.10 9.29
N PHE A 91 -0.66 4.00 8.80
CA PHE A 91 -1.22 2.98 9.66
C PHE A 91 -0.19 2.31 10.55
N LEU A 92 1.00 2.01 10.04
CA LEU A 92 2.08 1.40 10.80
C LEU A 92 2.57 2.33 11.93
N ALA A 93 2.68 3.64 11.66
CA ALA A 93 3.02 4.64 12.68
C ALA A 93 1.93 4.73 13.75
N GLY A 94 0.66 4.74 13.36
CA GLY A 94 -0.47 4.72 14.31
C GLY A 94 -0.47 3.46 15.17
N LEU A 95 -0.24 2.29 14.57
CA LEU A 95 -0.19 1.00 15.29
C LEU A 95 0.95 0.95 16.31
N GLN A 96 2.10 1.55 16.01
CA GLN A 96 3.24 1.65 16.93
C GLN A 96 2.98 2.63 18.08
N GLY A 97 2.04 3.56 17.91
CA GLY A 97 1.61 4.48 18.96
C GLY A 97 0.63 3.87 19.97
N VAL A 98 0.05 2.69 19.69
CA VAL A 98 -0.89 2.04 20.60
C VAL A 98 -0.13 1.50 21.83
N PRO A 99 -0.47 1.94 23.06
CA PRO A 99 0.25 1.51 24.26
C PRO A 99 0.17 -0.01 24.48
N GLY A 100 1.32 -0.65 24.72
CA GLY A 100 1.43 -2.10 24.91
C GLY A 100 0.60 -2.65 26.06
N HIS A 101 0.47 -1.90 27.16
CA HIS A 101 -0.26 -2.32 28.35
C HIS A 101 -1.76 -2.58 28.10
N LEU A 102 -2.36 -1.95 27.07
CA LEU A 102 -3.75 -2.22 26.70
C LEU A 102 -3.92 -3.64 26.13
N TYR A 103 -2.92 -4.13 25.41
CA TYR A 103 -2.91 -5.50 24.90
C TYR A 103 -2.72 -6.52 26.03
N GLU A 104 -1.84 -6.22 26.98
CA GLU A 104 -1.57 -7.04 28.17
C GLU A 104 -2.80 -7.11 29.07
N ALA A 105 -3.52 -6.00 29.28
CA ALA A 105 -4.77 -5.98 30.05
C ALA A 105 -5.80 -6.97 29.47
N VAL A 106 -5.95 -7.01 28.13
CA VAL A 106 -6.84 -7.97 27.48
C VAL A 106 -6.36 -9.41 27.66
N GLU A 107 -5.05 -9.68 27.72
CA GLU A 107 -4.52 -11.03 28.01
C GLU A 107 -4.83 -11.46 29.45
N VAL A 108 -4.68 -10.54 30.41
CA VAL A 108 -5.02 -10.78 31.82
C VAL A 108 -6.51 -11.08 31.98
N ASP A 109 -7.37 -10.40 31.23
CA ASP A 109 -8.81 -10.64 31.16
C ASP A 109 -9.20 -11.92 30.36
N GLY A 110 -8.22 -12.74 29.95
CA GLY A 110 -8.45 -13.98 29.20
C GLY A 110 -8.86 -13.77 27.75
N GLY A 111 -8.68 -12.57 27.20
CA GLY A 111 -9.00 -12.21 25.83
C GLY A 111 -7.95 -12.65 24.80
N GLY A 112 -8.40 -13.31 23.74
CA GLY A 112 -7.56 -13.70 22.60
C GLY A 112 -7.28 -12.56 21.60
N ALA A 113 -6.62 -12.91 20.48
CA ALA A 113 -6.23 -11.97 19.43
C ALA A 113 -7.41 -11.20 18.80
N LEU A 114 -8.57 -11.85 18.63
CA LEU A 114 -9.80 -11.21 18.17
C LEU A 114 -10.29 -10.12 19.13
N ARG A 115 -10.21 -10.38 20.45
CA ARG A 115 -10.66 -9.42 21.46
C ARG A 115 -9.74 -8.19 21.48
N LYS A 116 -8.42 -8.41 21.38
CA LYS A 116 -7.43 -7.35 21.22
C LYS A 116 -7.66 -6.51 19.97
N PHE A 117 -7.96 -7.14 18.83
CA PHE A 117 -8.22 -6.44 17.59
C PHE A 117 -9.44 -5.51 17.71
N TRP A 118 -10.58 -6.04 18.16
CA TRP A 118 -11.83 -5.28 18.21
C TRP A 118 -11.91 -4.25 19.34
N HIS A 119 -11.25 -4.50 20.49
CA HIS A 119 -11.37 -3.64 21.68
C HIS A 119 -10.16 -2.74 21.94
N VAL A 120 -9.01 -3.03 21.33
CA VAL A 120 -7.79 -2.22 21.50
C VAL A 120 -7.36 -1.65 20.15
N THR A 121 -7.01 -2.52 19.19
CA THR A 121 -6.43 -2.06 17.93
C THR A 121 -7.39 -1.18 17.12
N LEU A 122 -8.61 -1.66 16.83
CA LEU A 122 -9.56 -0.94 15.99
C LEU A 122 -10.00 0.40 16.63
N PRO A 123 -10.39 0.46 17.92
CA PRO A 123 -10.76 1.72 18.55
C PRO A 123 -9.60 2.72 18.57
N SER A 124 -8.39 2.30 18.97
CA SER A 124 -7.22 3.18 18.98
C SER A 124 -6.79 3.65 17.59
N MET A 125 -7.03 2.86 16.55
CA MET A 125 -6.70 3.21 15.16
C MET A 125 -7.79 4.02 14.45
N THR A 126 -8.99 4.16 15.03
CA THR A 126 -10.11 4.90 14.43
C THR A 126 -9.72 6.28 13.90
N PRO A 127 -8.98 7.14 14.65
CA PRO A 127 -8.57 8.45 14.14
C PRO A 127 -7.66 8.36 12.91
N THR A 128 -6.73 7.41 12.89
CA THR A 128 -5.81 7.17 11.77
C THR A 128 -6.52 6.59 10.55
N ILE A 129 -7.52 5.73 10.76
CA ILE A 129 -8.39 5.20 9.69
C ILE A 129 -9.17 6.35 9.07
N PHE A 130 -9.82 7.17 9.89
CA PHE A 130 -10.58 8.32 9.42
C PHE A 130 -9.72 9.30 8.61
N PHE A 131 -8.52 9.64 9.11
CA PHE A 131 -7.57 10.48 8.39
C PHE A 131 -7.19 9.91 7.03
N ASN A 132 -6.84 8.63 6.94
CA ASN A 132 -6.49 7.98 5.68
C ASN A 132 -7.67 7.89 4.71
N VAL A 133 -8.90 7.75 5.21
CA VAL A 133 -10.10 7.77 4.37
C VAL A 133 -10.28 9.15 3.75
N ILE A 134 -10.19 10.22 4.55
CA ILE A 134 -10.30 11.60 4.04
C ILE A 134 -9.18 11.89 3.03
N MET A 135 -7.93 11.60 3.39
CA MET A 135 -6.80 11.84 2.49
C MET A 135 -6.90 11.02 1.21
N GLY A 136 -7.38 9.78 1.30
CA GLY A 136 -7.62 8.93 0.14
C GLY A 136 -8.72 9.50 -0.77
N MET A 137 -9.80 10.03 -0.20
CA MET A 137 -10.87 10.69 -0.96
C MET A 137 -10.35 11.96 -1.65
N ILE A 138 -9.63 12.82 -0.92
CA ILE A 138 -8.99 14.03 -1.48
C ILE A 138 -8.06 13.65 -2.62
N GLY A 139 -7.18 12.67 -2.39
CA GLY A 139 -6.23 12.19 -3.39
C GLY A 139 -6.93 11.66 -4.64
N THR A 140 -7.99 10.86 -4.49
CA THR A 140 -8.76 10.32 -5.62
C THR A 140 -9.42 11.44 -6.43
N LEU A 141 -9.96 12.47 -5.77
CA LEU A 141 -10.53 13.64 -6.44
C LEU A 141 -9.47 14.51 -7.12
N GLN A 142 -8.22 14.42 -6.70
CA GLN A 142 -7.08 15.15 -7.28
C GLN A 142 -6.33 14.36 -8.37
N VAL A 143 -6.76 13.13 -8.70
CA VAL A 143 -6.19 12.36 -9.81
C VAL A 143 -6.63 12.96 -11.14
N PHE A 144 -6.06 14.12 -11.47
CA PHE A 144 -6.09 14.73 -12.80
C PHE A 144 -4.77 14.46 -13.54
N ASP A 145 -3.67 14.31 -12.80
CA ASP A 145 -2.31 14.13 -13.34
C ASP A 145 -2.03 12.74 -13.97
N GLN A 146 -2.81 11.70 -13.64
CA GLN A 146 -2.64 10.38 -14.28
C GLN A 146 -3.40 10.26 -15.61
N ALA A 147 -4.34 11.16 -15.87
CA ALA A 147 -5.20 11.13 -17.05
C ALA A 147 -4.68 11.99 -18.21
N TYR A 148 -3.69 12.87 -17.96
CA TYR A 148 -3.10 13.80 -18.92
C TYR A 148 -1.58 13.67 -18.99
#